data_AF-A0A930FFK9-F1
#
_entry.id   AF-A0A930FFK9-F1
#
_cell.length_a   1.000
_cell.length_b   1.000
_cell.length_c   1.000
_cell.angle_alpha   90.00
_cell.angle_beta   90.00
_cell.angle_gamma   90.00
#
_symmetry.space_group_name_H-M   'P 1'
#
loop_
_entity.id
_entity.type
_entity.pdbx_description
1 polymer ?
#
loop_
_entity_poly.entity_id
_entity_poly.type
_entity_poly.pdbx_seq_one_letter_code
_entity_poly.pdbx_strand_id
1 'polypeptide(L)'
;MDKLSLTYLTKALTRLEKYLPDDTVTLLDWYEGHTDYYSVLPIGNYVYCLFALPVISSKGKEIKHVSEIDSNVLERITILVYEGDTIIADISGLHASMDSLLTNENVFNFCADESDWTYLEHYCLCGNYFPEIAYPPNKESSILVSGEALLITNAYVTTTYRRQFIFRNMVQMIKEHALRYS
;
A
#
# COMPACT_ATOMS: atom_id res chain seq x y z
N MET A 1 15.65 -13.09 -5.44
CA MET A 1 15.84 -11.66 -5.10
C MET A 1 17.31 -11.28 -5.29
N ASP A 2 17.63 -10.07 -5.77
CA ASP A 2 19.03 -9.61 -5.87
C ASP A 2 19.56 -9.06 -4.52
N LYS A 3 20.87 -8.86 -4.41
CA LYS A 3 21.52 -8.45 -3.15
C LYS A 3 21.04 -7.08 -2.63
N LEU A 4 20.80 -6.11 -3.53
CA LEU A 4 20.33 -4.79 -3.14
C LEU A 4 18.92 -4.90 -2.56
N SER A 5 18.04 -5.60 -3.27
CA SER A 5 16.66 -5.86 -2.83
C SER A 5 16.64 -6.56 -1.48
N LEU A 6 17.40 -7.65 -1.32
CA LEU A 6 17.48 -8.39 -0.06
C LEU A 6 17.93 -7.49 1.10
N THR A 7 18.96 -6.67 0.87
CA THR A 7 19.50 -5.78 1.92
C THR A 7 18.45 -4.77 2.39
N TYR A 8 17.78 -4.08 1.47
CA TYR A 8 16.87 -3.00 1.84
C TYR A 8 15.48 -3.49 2.25
N LEU A 9 14.99 -4.60 1.68
CA LEU A 9 13.78 -5.26 2.18
C LEU A 9 13.99 -5.79 3.59
N THR A 10 15.12 -6.43 3.88
CA THR A 10 15.41 -6.87 5.26
C THR A 10 15.37 -5.68 6.23
N LYS A 11 16.02 -4.56 5.88
CA LYS A 11 15.98 -3.34 6.69
C LYS A 11 14.56 -2.81 6.90
N ALA A 12 13.75 -2.77 5.84
CA ALA A 12 12.39 -2.27 5.88
C ALA A 12 11.48 -3.16 6.74
N LEU A 13 11.50 -4.48 6.47
CA LEU A 13 10.65 -5.45 7.14
C LEU A 13 11.00 -5.60 8.61
N THR A 14 12.29 -5.70 8.97
CA THR A 14 12.70 -5.76 10.40
C THR A 14 12.30 -4.49 11.16
N ARG A 15 12.31 -3.33 10.51
CA ARG A 15 11.89 -2.07 11.16
C ARG A 15 10.38 -2.03 11.43
N LEU A 16 9.59 -2.67 10.57
CA LEU A 16 8.14 -2.63 10.57
C LEU A 16 7.49 -3.91 11.10
N GLU A 17 8.27 -4.93 11.45
CA GLU A 17 7.85 -6.30 11.80
C GLU A 17 6.64 -6.36 12.74
N LYS A 18 6.60 -5.52 13.79
CA LYS A 18 5.47 -5.48 14.74
C LYS A 18 4.12 -5.04 14.15
N TYR A 19 4.13 -4.50 12.93
CA TYR A 19 2.95 -4.03 12.19
C TYR A 19 2.66 -4.89 10.95
N LEU A 20 3.48 -5.91 10.70
CA LEU A 20 3.36 -6.80 9.55
C LEU A 20 2.72 -8.13 9.99
N PRO A 21 2.10 -8.89 9.06
CA PRO A 21 1.42 -10.13 9.40
C PRO A 21 2.39 -11.22 9.88
N ASP A 22 3.63 -11.24 9.36
CA ASP A 22 4.63 -12.25 9.71
C ASP A 22 5.99 -11.61 9.99
N ASP A 23 6.92 -12.43 10.49
CA ASP A 23 8.29 -12.03 10.71
C ASP A 23 9.06 -11.76 9.40
N THR A 24 10.19 -11.09 9.54
CA THR A 24 11.04 -10.69 8.41
C THR A 24 11.43 -11.88 7.53
N VAL A 25 11.73 -13.04 8.12
CA VAL A 25 12.22 -14.21 7.37
C VAL A 25 11.09 -14.79 6.52
N THR A 26 9.91 -14.96 7.11
CA THR A 26 8.72 -15.46 6.40
C THR A 26 8.30 -14.52 5.27
N LEU A 27 8.34 -13.20 5.50
CA LEU A 27 8.01 -12.23 4.46
C LEU A 27 9.02 -12.23 3.32
N LEU A 28 10.32 -12.33 3.61
CA LEU A 28 11.35 -12.42 2.57
C LEU A 28 11.18 -13.67 1.70
N ASP A 29 10.90 -14.82 2.32
CA ASP A 29 10.61 -16.07 1.60
C ASP A 29 9.39 -15.91 0.68
N TRP A 30 8.31 -15.28 1.17
CA TRP A 30 7.14 -14.97 0.36
C TRP A 30 7.48 -14.07 -0.84
N TYR A 31 8.26 -13.00 -0.63
CA TYR A 31 8.68 -12.10 -1.70
C TYR A 31 9.59 -12.78 -2.74
N GLU A 32 10.31 -13.86 -2.43
CA GLU A 32 11.06 -14.60 -3.45
C GLU A 32 10.15 -15.22 -4.52
N GLY A 33 8.93 -15.61 -4.14
CA GLY A 33 7.90 -16.11 -5.05
C GLY A 33 7.02 -15.03 -5.69
N HIS A 34 7.03 -13.80 -5.16
CA HIS A 34 6.11 -12.72 -5.50
C HIS A 34 6.87 -11.44 -5.87
N THR A 35 7.66 -11.52 -6.95
CA THR A 35 8.61 -10.48 -7.35
C THR A 35 7.96 -9.18 -7.84
N ASP A 36 6.68 -9.22 -8.15
CA ASP A 36 5.85 -8.09 -8.54
C ASP A 36 5.34 -7.26 -7.34
N TYR A 37 5.47 -7.77 -6.12
CA TYR A 37 5.07 -7.07 -4.88
C TYR A 37 6.18 -6.24 -4.24
N TYR A 38 7.37 -6.17 -4.85
CA TYR A 38 8.43 -5.31 -4.36
C TYR A 38 9.25 -4.68 -5.49
N SER A 39 9.90 -3.56 -5.19
CA SER A 39 10.88 -2.96 -6.09
C SER A 39 11.89 -2.17 -5.29
N VAL A 40 13.18 -2.45 -5.49
CA VAL A 40 14.26 -1.71 -4.83
C VAL A 40 15.12 -1.04 -5.90
N LEU A 41 15.07 0.29 -5.96
CA LEU A 41 15.68 1.07 -7.03
C LEU A 41 16.57 2.19 -6.47
N PRO A 42 17.83 2.28 -6.90
CA PRO A 42 18.67 3.44 -6.62
C PRO A 42 18.31 4.59 -7.58
N ILE A 43 18.08 5.79 -7.03
CA ILE A 43 17.86 7.01 -7.79
C ILE A 43 18.74 8.11 -7.19
N GLY A 44 19.79 8.49 -7.93
CA GLY A 44 20.81 9.40 -7.42
C GLY A 44 21.54 8.81 -6.22
N ASN A 45 21.54 9.53 -5.09
CA ASN A 45 22.19 9.10 -3.85
C ASN A 45 21.29 8.27 -2.93
N TYR A 46 20.04 8.02 -3.33
CA TYR A 46 19.02 7.42 -2.48
C TYR A 46 18.58 6.06 -3.00
N VAL A 47 18.15 5.19 -2.08
CA VAL A 47 17.54 3.89 -2.42
C VAL A 47 16.07 3.93 -2.03
N TYR A 48 15.20 3.64 -2.99
CA TYR A 48 13.76 3.55 -2.80
C TYR A 48 13.41 2.08 -2.67
N CYS A 49 12.93 1.69 -1.49
CA CYS A 49 12.49 0.33 -1.20
C CYS A 49 10.96 0.33 -1.15
N LEU A 50 10.34 -0.12 -2.24
CA LEU A 50 8.91 -0.35 -2.34
C LEU A 50 8.62 -1.80 -2.01
N PHE A 51 7.59 -2.03 -1.19
CA PHE A 51 6.99 -3.33 -0.99
C PHE A 51 5.48 -3.19 -0.76
N ALA A 52 4.71 -4.19 -1.19
CA ALA A 52 3.27 -4.25 -1.05
C ALA A 52 2.85 -5.55 -0.38
N LEU A 53 1.75 -5.51 0.36
CA LEU A 53 1.12 -6.66 0.99
C LEU A 53 -0.41 -6.54 0.91
N PRO A 54 -1.11 -7.56 0.41
CA PRO A 54 -2.55 -7.68 0.60
C PRO A 54 -2.91 -7.68 2.09
N VAL A 55 -3.90 -6.88 2.46
CA VAL A 55 -4.38 -6.73 3.84
C VAL A 55 -5.77 -7.31 4.05
N ILE A 56 -6.56 -7.47 2.98
CA ILE A 56 -7.89 -8.10 3.00
C ILE A 56 -7.93 -9.25 1.99
N SER A 57 -8.36 -10.43 2.45
CA SER A 57 -8.59 -11.64 1.63
C SER A 57 -9.90 -11.59 0.85
N SER A 58 -10.09 -12.52 -0.08
CA SER A 58 -11.32 -12.66 -0.89
C SER A 58 -12.58 -12.86 -0.06
N LYS A 59 -12.42 -13.36 1.17
CA LYS A 59 -13.49 -13.62 2.14
C LYS A 59 -13.78 -12.43 3.03
N GLY A 60 -13.17 -11.27 2.77
CA GLY A 60 -13.34 -10.05 3.56
C GLY A 60 -12.67 -10.08 4.93
N LYS A 61 -11.72 -11.00 5.15
CA LYS A 61 -10.98 -11.09 6.41
C LYS A 61 -9.64 -10.37 6.28
N GLU A 62 -9.27 -9.66 7.35
CA GLU A 62 -7.93 -9.11 7.49
C GLU A 62 -6.91 -10.25 7.51
N ILE A 63 -5.88 -10.13 6.68
CA ILE A 63 -4.81 -11.11 6.52
C ILE A 63 -3.87 -10.99 7.72
N LYS A 64 -3.72 -12.07 8.48
CA LYS A 64 -2.80 -12.14 9.62
C LYS A 64 -1.55 -12.96 9.31
N HIS A 65 -1.56 -13.75 8.25
CA HIS A 65 -0.40 -14.50 7.76
C HIS A 65 -0.35 -14.49 6.24
N VAL A 66 0.83 -14.44 5.63
CA VAL A 66 1.01 -14.44 4.16
C VAL A 66 0.44 -15.69 3.48
N SER A 67 0.31 -16.81 4.20
CA SER A 67 -0.37 -18.00 3.70
C SER A 67 -1.88 -17.83 3.48
N GLU A 68 -2.48 -16.77 4.04
CA GLU A 68 -3.90 -16.44 3.88
C GLU A 68 -4.16 -15.55 2.65
N ILE A 69 -3.10 -15.08 1.97
CA ILE A 69 -3.20 -14.28 0.75
C ILE A 69 -3.76 -15.18 -0.36
N ASP A 70 -5.00 -14.91 -0.77
CA ASP A 70 -5.71 -15.63 -1.84
C ASP A 70 -6.12 -14.73 -3.02
N SER A 71 -6.09 -13.42 -2.80
CA SER A 71 -6.51 -12.38 -3.74
C SER A 71 -6.04 -11.01 -3.24
N ASN A 72 -6.08 -10.02 -4.11
CA ASN A 72 -5.76 -8.64 -3.76
C ASN A 72 -7.06 -7.80 -3.74
N VAL A 73 -7.82 -7.89 -2.65
CA VAL A 73 -9.04 -7.07 -2.45
C VAL A 73 -8.66 -5.66 -2.03
N LEU A 74 -7.71 -5.56 -1.12
CA LEU A 74 -7.09 -4.33 -0.63
C LEU A 74 -5.64 -4.69 -0.30
N GLU A 75 -4.70 -3.91 -0.81
CA GLU A 75 -3.28 -4.01 -0.43
C GLU A 75 -2.77 -2.70 0.12
N ARG A 76 -1.75 -2.82 0.98
CA ARG A 76 -0.94 -1.70 1.41
C ARG A 76 0.35 -1.69 0.61
N ILE A 77 0.63 -0.56 -0.04
CA ILE A 77 1.91 -0.30 -0.70
C ILE A 77 2.69 0.65 0.19
N THR A 78 3.96 0.35 0.46
CA THR A 78 4.85 1.18 1.26
C THR A 78 6.14 1.42 0.52
N ILE A 79 6.64 2.66 0.55
CA ILE A 79 7.96 3.02 0.07
C ILE A 79 8.74 3.65 1.22
N LEU A 80 9.92 3.13 1.49
CA LEU A 80 10.90 3.73 2.38
C LEU A 80 12.11 4.19 1.55
N VAL A 81 12.52 5.45 1.74
CA VAL A 81 13.67 6.02 1.03
C VAL A 81 14.85 6.12 1.98
N TYR A 82 15.98 5.57 1.57
CA TYR A 82 17.18 5.48 2.36
C TYR A 82 18.31 6.34 1.81
N GLU A 83 19.06 6.94 2.72
CA GLU A 83 20.44 7.37 2.52
C GLU A 83 21.33 6.49 3.42
N GLY A 84 21.97 5.48 2.82
CA GLY A 84 22.69 4.44 3.57
C GLY A 84 21.77 3.61 4.48
N ASP A 85 21.91 3.78 5.79
CA ASP A 85 21.10 3.07 6.81
C ASP A 85 19.95 3.95 7.37
N THR A 86 19.85 5.21 6.95
CA THR A 86 18.87 6.16 7.49
C THR A 86 17.67 6.27 6.55
N ILE A 87 16.46 6.12 7.10
CA ILE A 87 15.22 6.44 6.39
C ILE A 87 15.05 7.96 6.40
N ILE A 88 14.97 8.56 5.22
CA ILE A 88 14.87 10.02 5.03
C ILE A 88 13.48 10.47 4.57
N ALA A 89 12.69 9.54 4.02
CA ALA A 89 11.33 9.78 3.55
C ALA A 89 10.55 8.46 3.49
N ASP A 90 9.23 8.57 3.53
CA ASP A 90 8.30 7.47 3.37
C ASP A 90 7.00 7.91 2.70
N ILE A 91 6.34 6.96 2.02
CA ILE A 91 4.96 7.07 1.56
C ILE A 91 4.29 5.71 1.70
N SER A 92 3.02 5.71 2.04
CA SER A 92 2.20 4.52 2.15
C SER A 92 0.82 4.83 1.60
N GLY A 93 0.21 3.81 1.00
CA GLY A 93 -1.13 3.93 0.49
C GLY A 93 -1.84 2.59 0.46
N LEU A 94 -3.17 2.66 0.47
CA LEU A 94 -4.06 1.54 0.28
C LEU A 94 -4.55 1.54 -1.17
N HIS A 95 -4.35 0.41 -1.84
CA HIS A 95 -4.73 0.21 -3.22
C HIS A 95 -5.81 -0.87 -3.33
N ALA A 96 -6.87 -0.56 -4.10
CA ALA A 96 -7.94 -1.48 -4.42
C ALA A 96 -8.63 -1.03 -5.72
N SER A 97 -9.36 -1.96 -6.34
CA SER A 97 -10.29 -1.60 -7.39
C SER A 97 -11.35 -0.63 -6.87
N MET A 98 -11.85 0.24 -7.74
CA MET A 98 -12.94 1.16 -7.42
C MET A 98 -14.17 0.39 -6.91
N ASP A 99 -14.47 -0.76 -7.51
CA ASP A 99 -15.57 -1.65 -7.09
C ASP A 99 -15.43 -2.11 -5.63
N SER A 100 -14.27 -2.66 -5.28
CA SER A 100 -13.96 -3.08 -3.90
C SER A 100 -14.04 -1.90 -2.94
N LEU A 101 -13.47 -0.75 -3.33
CA LEU A 101 -13.43 0.42 -2.47
C LEU A 101 -14.84 1.00 -2.19
N LEU A 102 -15.72 1.01 -3.19
CA LEU A 102 -17.05 1.63 -3.09
C LEU A 102 -18.12 0.71 -2.51
N THR A 103 -17.97 -0.61 -2.63
CA THR A 103 -19.05 -1.56 -2.34
C THR A 103 -18.73 -2.56 -1.22
N ASN A 104 -17.46 -2.79 -0.90
CA ASN A 104 -17.06 -3.80 0.08
C ASN A 104 -17.06 -3.22 1.51
N GLU A 105 -17.98 -3.70 2.34
CA GLU A 105 -18.11 -3.30 3.74
C GLU A 105 -16.82 -3.55 4.55
N ASN A 106 -16.09 -4.64 4.28
CA ASN A 106 -14.85 -4.95 4.99
C ASN A 106 -13.72 -3.99 4.62
N VAL A 107 -13.67 -3.54 3.37
CA VAL A 107 -12.72 -2.50 2.94
C VAL A 107 -13.04 -1.18 3.61
N PHE A 108 -14.34 -0.80 3.66
CA PHE A 108 -14.78 0.38 4.38
C PHE A 108 -14.40 0.31 5.87
N ASN A 109 -14.72 -0.79 6.55
CA ASN A 109 -14.41 -0.97 7.98
C ASN A 109 -12.90 -0.91 8.23
N PHE A 110 -12.10 -1.54 7.37
CA PHE A 110 -10.64 -1.44 7.46
C PHE A 110 -10.16 0.02 7.32
N CYS A 111 -10.65 0.76 6.32
CA CYS A 111 -10.32 2.16 6.15
C CYS A 111 -10.74 3.03 7.34
N ALA A 112 -11.88 2.74 7.96
CA ALA A 112 -12.40 3.43 9.13
C ALA A 112 -11.56 3.14 10.39
N ASP A 113 -11.13 1.90 10.58
CA ASP A 113 -10.33 1.47 11.73
C ASP A 113 -8.85 1.89 11.61
N GLU A 114 -8.33 2.01 10.39
CA GLU A 114 -6.94 2.35 10.12
C GLU A 114 -6.56 3.76 10.60
N SER A 115 -7.33 4.79 10.20
CA SER A 115 -7.16 6.16 10.69
C SER A 115 -8.33 7.08 10.29
N ASP A 116 -8.53 8.15 11.07
CA ASP A 116 -9.46 9.24 10.73
C ASP A 116 -9.16 9.85 9.35
N TRP A 117 -7.88 9.87 8.94
CA TRP A 117 -7.45 10.39 7.65
C TRP A 117 -7.90 9.49 6.50
N THR A 118 -7.64 8.18 6.62
CA THR A 118 -8.07 7.18 5.63
C THR A 118 -9.59 7.16 5.48
N TYR A 119 -10.31 7.23 6.60
CA TYR A 119 -11.77 7.36 6.61
C TYR A 119 -12.22 8.60 5.84
N LEU A 120 -11.62 9.76 6.09
CA LEU A 120 -11.98 11.01 5.43
C LEU A 120 -11.66 10.99 3.93
N GLU A 121 -10.53 10.41 3.51
CA GLU A 121 -10.21 10.23 2.08
C GLU A 121 -11.26 9.37 1.38
N HIS A 122 -11.63 8.23 1.99
CA HIS A 122 -12.67 7.35 1.49
C HIS A 122 -14.04 8.04 1.41
N TYR A 123 -14.43 8.77 2.46
CA TYR A 123 -15.65 9.58 2.49
C TYR A 123 -15.68 10.64 1.39
N CYS A 124 -14.60 11.42 1.24
CA CYS A 124 -14.49 12.45 0.22
C CYS A 124 -14.54 11.87 -1.19
N LEU A 125 -13.93 10.71 -1.43
CA LEU A 125 -14.02 10.02 -2.71
C LEU A 125 -15.46 9.64 -3.03
N CYS A 126 -16.13 8.94 -2.11
CA CYS A 126 -17.51 8.50 -2.30
C CYS A 126 -18.47 9.68 -2.46
N GLY A 127 -18.44 10.64 -1.53
CA GLY A 127 -19.40 11.74 -1.48
C GLY A 127 -19.26 12.75 -2.62
N ASN A 128 -18.03 12.99 -3.11
CA ASN A 128 -17.81 13.99 -4.16
C ASN A 128 -17.89 13.41 -5.58
N TYR A 129 -17.48 12.15 -5.78
CA TYR A 129 -17.37 11.56 -7.11
C TYR A 129 -18.44 10.52 -7.42
N PHE A 130 -19.03 9.90 -6.39
CA PHE A 130 -20.05 8.85 -6.53
C PHE A 130 -21.24 9.08 -5.59
N PRO A 131 -21.89 10.28 -5.63
CA PRO A 131 -22.96 10.64 -4.71
C PRO A 131 -24.21 9.73 -4.80
N GLU A 132 -24.34 8.97 -5.89
CA GLU A 132 -25.40 7.98 -6.10
C GLU A 132 -25.18 6.65 -5.37
N ILE A 133 -23.95 6.38 -4.90
CA ILE A 133 -23.61 5.17 -4.16
C ILE A 133 -23.89 5.40 -2.67
N ALA A 134 -24.57 4.44 -2.03
CA ALA A 134 -24.90 4.52 -0.62
C ALA A 134 -23.63 4.51 0.24
N TYR A 135 -23.55 5.43 1.20
CA TYR A 135 -22.43 5.55 2.14
C TYR A 135 -22.93 5.56 3.60
N PRO A 136 -22.37 4.73 4.50
CA PRO A 136 -21.38 3.69 4.23
C PRO A 136 -21.95 2.56 3.36
N PRO A 137 -21.09 1.75 2.70
CA PRO A 137 -21.53 0.58 1.95
C PRO A 137 -22.30 -0.36 2.88
N ASN A 138 -23.57 -0.62 2.57
CA ASN A 138 -24.48 -1.38 3.44
C ASN A 138 -24.99 -2.69 2.84
N LYS A 139 -24.72 -2.93 1.54
CA LYS A 139 -24.93 -4.17 0.78
C LYS A 139 -24.02 -4.17 -0.43
N GLU A 140 -23.64 -5.35 -0.91
CA GLU A 140 -23.03 -5.51 -2.24
C GLU A 140 -23.97 -4.89 -3.30
N SER A 141 -23.61 -3.72 -3.79
CA SER A 141 -24.32 -3.09 -4.89
C SER A 141 -23.86 -3.76 -6.18
N SER A 142 -24.77 -4.09 -7.09
CA SER A 142 -24.42 -4.69 -8.39
C SER A 142 -23.83 -3.69 -9.39
N ILE A 143 -23.41 -2.50 -8.93
CA ILE A 143 -22.84 -1.46 -9.78
C ILE A 143 -21.34 -1.74 -9.89
N LEU A 144 -20.96 -2.37 -10.99
CA LEU A 144 -19.54 -2.57 -11.32
C LEU A 144 -18.92 -1.22 -11.70
N VAL A 145 -18.06 -0.68 -10.83
CA VAL A 145 -17.30 0.53 -11.14
C VAL A 145 -15.89 0.13 -11.56
N SER A 146 -15.57 0.34 -12.84
CA SER A 146 -14.22 0.08 -13.36
C SER A 146 -13.25 1.18 -12.94
N GLY A 147 -12.05 0.79 -12.53
CA GLY A 147 -10.96 1.69 -12.18
C GLY A 147 -10.20 1.18 -10.97
N GLU A 148 -9.08 1.85 -10.67
CA GLU A 148 -8.25 1.59 -9.51
C GLU A 148 -8.21 2.85 -8.63
N ALA A 149 -8.17 2.67 -7.32
CA ALA A 149 -8.00 3.73 -6.35
C ALA A 149 -6.77 3.50 -5.49
N LEU A 150 -6.04 4.58 -5.25
CA LEU A 150 -4.91 4.62 -4.32
C LEU A 150 -5.18 5.74 -3.30
N LEU A 151 -5.47 5.34 -2.05
CA LEU A 151 -5.64 6.26 -0.92
C LEU A 151 -4.29 6.43 -0.23
N ILE A 152 -3.81 7.66 -0.05
CA ILE A 152 -2.48 7.92 0.52
C ILE A 152 -2.62 8.06 2.03
N THR A 153 -2.19 7.04 2.76
CA THR A 153 -2.35 6.98 4.22
C THR A 153 -1.26 7.76 4.96
N ASN A 154 -0.08 7.89 4.36
CA ASN A 154 0.96 8.78 4.84
C ASN A 154 1.83 9.28 3.68
N ALA A 155 2.48 10.42 3.87
CA ALA A 155 3.60 10.83 3.02
C ALA A 155 4.48 11.83 3.76
N TYR A 156 5.77 11.52 3.87
CA TYR A 156 6.72 12.36 4.59
C TYR A 156 8.06 12.44 3.88
N VAL A 157 8.65 13.65 3.90
CA VAL A 157 10.04 13.89 3.51
C VAL A 157 10.68 14.76 4.58
N THR A 158 11.78 14.27 5.13
CA THR A 158 12.59 14.98 6.13
C THR A 158 12.97 16.36 5.60
N THR A 159 12.85 17.39 6.44
CA THR A 159 12.94 18.80 6.03
C THR A 159 14.19 19.13 5.22
N THR A 160 15.35 18.58 5.62
CA THR A 160 16.64 18.79 4.93
C THR A 160 16.70 18.17 3.53
N TYR A 161 15.86 17.18 3.25
CA TYR A 161 15.79 16.45 1.99
C TYR A 161 14.67 16.93 1.06
N ARG A 162 13.87 17.92 1.49
CA ARG A 162 12.80 18.49 0.67
C ARG A 162 13.37 19.23 -0.55
N ARG A 163 12.53 19.37 -1.59
CA ARG A 163 12.89 20.01 -2.88
C ARG A 163 13.97 19.27 -3.68
N GLN A 164 14.22 18.01 -3.36
CA GLN A 164 15.15 17.13 -4.09
C GLN A 164 14.43 16.05 -4.91
N PHE A 165 13.20 16.32 -5.34
CA PHE A 165 12.34 15.41 -6.11
C PHE A 165 11.97 14.07 -5.44
N ILE A 166 12.42 13.79 -4.21
CA ILE A 166 12.11 12.54 -3.49
C ILE A 166 10.61 12.27 -3.42
N PHE A 167 9.82 13.26 -2.98
CA PHE A 167 8.35 13.13 -2.94
C PHE A 167 7.75 12.80 -4.31
N ARG A 168 8.21 13.47 -5.38
CA ARG A 168 7.73 13.22 -6.74
C ARG A 168 8.04 11.79 -7.18
N ASN A 169 9.25 11.31 -6.88
CA ASN A 169 9.67 9.96 -7.23
C ASN A 169 8.84 8.91 -6.47
N MET A 170 8.64 9.12 -5.16
CA MET A 170 7.78 8.26 -4.34
C MET A 170 6.35 8.19 -4.89
N VAL A 171 5.74 9.33 -5.21
CA VAL A 171 4.37 9.39 -5.79
C VAL A 171 4.31 8.70 -7.16
N GLN A 172 5.32 8.88 -8.00
CA GLN A 172 5.36 8.21 -9.30
C GLN A 172 5.47 6.69 -9.13
N MET A 173 6.37 6.22 -8.26
CA MET A 173 6.59 4.80 -8.01
C MET A 173 5.37 4.11 -7.43
N ILE A 174 4.71 4.71 -6.42
CA ILE A 174 3.53 4.09 -5.80
C ILE A 174 2.36 4.01 -6.79
N LYS A 175 2.21 5.02 -7.66
CA LYS A 175 1.20 5.02 -8.72
C LYS A 175 1.49 3.96 -9.79
N GLU A 176 2.74 3.86 -10.23
CA GLU A 176 3.16 2.82 -11.20
C GLU A 176 2.93 1.42 -10.64
N HIS A 177 3.19 1.23 -9.34
CA HIS A 177 2.94 -0.04 -8.67
C HIS A 177 1.46 -0.37 -8.50
N ALA A 178 0.63 0.62 -8.15
CA ALA A 178 -0.82 0.45 -8.09
C ALA A 178 -1.39 -0.02 -9.45
N LEU A 179 -0.91 0.58 -10.55
CA LEU A 179 -1.37 0.28 -11.91
C LEU A 179 -0.66 -0.92 -12.57
N ARG A 180 0.09 -1.75 -11.82
CA ARG A 180 0.95 -2.80 -12.40
C ARG A 180 0.21 -3.88 -13.19
N TYR A 181 -1.10 -4.04 -12.97
CA TYR A 181 -1.95 -5.01 -13.67
C TYR A 181 -3.02 -4.36 -14.55
N SER A 182 -3.02 -3.03 -14.68
CA SER A 182 -3.99 -2.26 -15.47
C SER A 182 -3.65 -2.19 -16.95
#